data_AF-A0A918UKK0-F1
#
_entry.id   AF-A0A918UKK0-F1
#
_cell.length_a   1.000
_cell.length_b   1.000
_cell.length_c   1.000
_cell.angle_alpha   90.00
_cell.angle_beta   90.00
_cell.angle_gamma   90.00
#
_symmetry.space_group_name_H-M   'P 1'
#
loop_
_entity.id
_entity.type
_entity.pdbx_description
1 polymer ?
#
loop_
_entity_poly.entity_id
_entity_poly.type
_entity_poly.pdbx_seq_one_letter_code
_entity_poly.pdbx_strand_id
1 'polypeptide(L)' 'MNYDSITNDHEYEAALKKLSPIFDADPESTEGKEAGHLVNLISEYEKTHYPLSEIEVKNHTSNNSI' A
#
# COMPACT_ATOMS: atom_id res chain seq x y z
N MET A 1 -3.95 16.28 -3.58
CA MET A 1 -3.34 14.98 -3.91
C MET A 1 -3.08 14.99 -5.40
N ASN A 2 -1.81 14.85 -5.76
CA ASN A 2 -1.41 14.55 -7.11
C ASN A 2 -1.80 13.10 -7.46
N TYR A 3 -2.48 12.91 -8.60
CA TYR A 3 -2.96 11.59 -9.04
C TYR A 3 -1.91 10.83 -9.86
N ASP A 4 -0.77 11.43 -10.17
CA ASP A 4 0.32 10.76 -10.89
C ASP A 4 1.35 10.12 -9.94
N SER A 5 1.55 10.71 -8.76
CA SER A 5 2.50 10.25 -7.74
C SER A 5 2.20 10.86 -6.38
N ILE A 6 2.41 10.12 -5.30
CA ILE A 6 2.40 10.63 -3.92
C ILE A 6 3.81 11.09 -3.55
N THR A 7 3.96 12.31 -3.05
CA THR A 7 5.28 12.92 -2.80
C THR A 7 5.53 13.31 -1.34
N ASN A 8 4.51 13.24 -0.49
CA ASN A 8 4.58 13.62 0.91
C ASN A 8 3.49 12.91 1.74
N ASP A 9 3.65 12.95 3.06
CA ASP A 9 2.77 12.25 4.01
C ASP A 9 1.30 12.70 3.92
N HIS A 10 1.04 13.99 3.67
CA HIS A 10 -0.33 14.49 3.55
C HIS A 10 -1.05 13.91 2.31
N GLU A 11 -0.33 13.73 1.20
CA GLU A 11 -0.87 13.05 0.02
C GLU A 11 -1.06 11.55 0.25
N TYR A 12 -0.17 10.92 1.02
CA TYR A 12 -0.27 9.52 1.42
C TYR A 12 -1.52 9.27 2.29
N GLU A 13 -1.72 10.08 3.33
CA GLU A 13 -2.92 10.00 4.19
C GLU A 13 -4.21 10.27 3.40
N ALA A 14 -4.19 11.24 2.47
CA ALA A 14 -5.32 11.51 1.60
C ALA A 14 -5.64 10.33 0.68
N ALA A 15 -4.62 9.64 0.16
CA ALA A 15 -4.77 8.44 -0.66
C ALA A 15 -5.42 7.30 0.14
N LEU A 16 -4.93 7.03 1.35
CA LEU A 16 -5.49 6.01 2.24
C LEU A 16 -6.95 6.29 2.59
N LYS A 17 -7.27 7.56 2.91
CA LYS A 17 -8.64 7.98 3.22
C LYS A 17 -9.60 7.80 2.04
N LYS A 18 -9.12 8.04 0.82
CA LYS A 18 -9.89 7.82 -0.41
C LYS A 18 -10.06 6.34 -0.74
N LEU A 19 -9.01 5.54 -0.52
CA LEU A 19 -9.01 4.11 -0.81
C LEU A 19 -9.96 3.35 0.12
N SER A 20 -9.99 3.69 1.41
CA SER A 20 -10.76 2.98 2.45
C SER A 20 -12.20 2.61 2.07
N PRO A 21 -13.06 3.52 1.55
CA PRO A 21 -14.43 3.18 1.19
C PRO A 21 -14.58 2.35 -0.10
N ILE A 22 -13.57 2.30 -0.97
CA ILE A 22 -13.63 1.65 -2.29
C ILE A 22 -12.68 0.46 -2.44
N PHE A 23 -11.95 0.10 -1.38
CA PHE A 23 -10.93 -0.94 -1.42
C PHE A 23 -11.47 -2.30 -1.86
N ASP A 24 -12.65 -2.68 -1.37
CA ASP A 24 -13.33 -3.94 -1.70
C ASP A 24 -14.33 -3.79 -2.87
N ALA A 25 -14.27 -2.70 -3.63
CA ALA A 25 -15.14 -2.51 -4.79
C ALA A 25 -14.88 -3.58 -5.86
N ASP A 26 -15.90 -3.84 -6.69
CA ASP A 26 -15.75 -4.72 -7.84
C ASP A 26 -14.60 -4.22 -8.74
N PRO A 27 -13.56 -5.05 -9.02
CA PRO A 27 -12.39 -4.61 -9.79
C PRO A 27 -12.72 -4.06 -11.18
N GLU A 28 -13.83 -4.47 -11.79
CA GLU A 28 -14.26 -4.01 -13.11
C GLU A 28 -15.07 -2.71 -13.05
N SER A 29 -15.54 -2.31 -11.85
CA SER A 29 -16.24 -1.05 -11.63
C SER A 29 -15.31 0.16 -11.71
N THR A 30 -15.91 1.35 -11.80
CA THR A 30 -15.17 2.61 -11.77
C THR A 30 -14.39 2.75 -10.46
N GLU A 31 -15.03 2.41 -9.34
CA GLU A 31 -14.44 2.42 -8.00
C GLU A 31 -13.30 1.42 -7.86
N GLY A 32 -13.44 0.19 -8.38
CA GLY A 32 -12.37 -0.81 -8.35
C GLY A 32 -11.14 -0.37 -9.15
N LYS A 33 -11.34 0.26 -10.30
CA LYS A 33 -10.25 0.85 -11.10
C LYS A 33 -9.55 1.98 -10.35
N GLU A 34 -10.31 2.85 -9.67
CA GLU A 34 -9.73 3.91 -8.83
C GLU A 34 -8.97 3.31 -7.62
N ALA A 35 -9.53 2.30 -6.97
CA ALA A 35 -8.88 1.60 -5.86
C ALA A 35 -7.54 0.98 -6.30
N GLY A 36 -7.50 0.30 -7.44
CA GLY A 36 -6.28 -0.26 -8.01
C GLY A 36 -5.22 0.81 -8.30
N HIS A 37 -5.63 1.96 -8.82
CA HIS A 37 -4.72 3.09 -9.04
C HIS A 37 -4.15 3.65 -7.72
N LEU A 38 -5.00 3.86 -6.71
CA LEU A 38 -4.58 4.35 -5.39
C LEU A 38 -3.61 3.39 -4.70
N VAL A 39 -3.87 2.07 -4.76
CA VAL A 39 -2.97 1.03 -4.22
C VAL A 39 -1.59 1.12 -4.85
N ASN A 40 -1.51 1.30 -6.18
CA ASN A 40 -0.23 1.45 -6.87
C ASN A 40 0.53 2.68 -6.38
N LEU A 41 -0.14 3.85 -6.30
CA LEU A 41 0.48 5.09 -5.84
C LEU A 41 1.01 4.98 -4.39
N ILE A 42 0.21 4.38 -3.50
CA ILE A 42 0.55 4.14 -2.09
C ILE A 42 1.78 3.21 -2.01
N SER A 43 1.77 2.12 -2.77
CA SER A 43 2.86 1.14 -2.78
C SER A 43 4.20 1.75 -3.24
N GLU A 44 4.18 2.60 -4.27
CA GLU A 44 5.41 3.27 -4.73
C GLU A 44 5.95 4.27 -3.69
N TYR A 45 5.07 4.96 -2.98
CA TYR A 45 5.45 5.82 -1.87
C TYR A 45 6.08 5.02 -0.71
N GLU A 46 5.45 3.92 -0.31
CA GLU A 46 5.92 3.05 0.76
C GLU A 46 7.30 2.44 0.47
N LYS A 47 7.55 2.00 -0.76
CA LYS A 47 8.88 1.48 -1.16
C LYS A 47 10.01 2.47 -0.92
N THR A 48 9.74 3.77 -1.05
CA THR A 48 10.74 4.83 -0.93
C THR A 48 10.82 5.41 0.49
N HIS A 49 9.70 5.47 1.22
CA HIS A 49 9.61 6.13 2.53
C HIS A 49 9.54 5.16 3.71
N TYR A 50 9.01 3.95 3.50
CA TYR A 50 8.87 2.88 4.49
C TYR A 50 9.50 1.58 3.97
N PRO A 51 10.80 1.57 3.64
CA PRO A 51 11.46 0.37 3.14
C PRO A 51 11.30 -0.74 4.18
N LEU A 52 10.74 -1.88 3.77
CA LEU A 52 10.67 -3.07 4.61
C LEU A 52 12.10 -3.43 5.03
N SER A 53 12.46 -3.15 6.28
CA SER A 53 13.73 -3.60 6.81
C SER A 53 13.69 -5.13 6.81
N GLU A 54 14.66 -5.75 6.14
CA GLU A 54 14.82 -7.19 5.88
C GLU A 54 14.82 -8.11 7.13
N ILE A 55 14.53 -7.57 8.32
CA ILE A 55 14.69 -8.23 9.62
C ILE A 55 13.54 -9.19 9.96
N GLU A 56 12.36 -9.09 9.33
CA GLU A 56 11.22 -9.96 9.70
C GLU A 56 11.22 -11.36 9.08
N VAL A 57 12.10 -11.67 8.11
CA VAL A 57 12.10 -13.00 7.46
C VAL A 57 12.83 -14.07 8.28
N LYS A 58 13.67 -13.70 9.26
CA LYS A 58 14.54 -14.67 9.98
C LYS A 58 13.99 -15.24 11.29
N ASN A 59 12.86 -14.74 11.81
CA ASN A 59 12.38 -15.16 13.15
C ASN A 59 11.33 -16.28 13.14
N HIS A 60 10.91 -16.81 11.98
CA HIS A 60 9.93 -17.91 11.89
C HIS A 60 10.48 -19.24 11.35
N THR A 61 11.79 -19.38 11.11
CA THR A 61 12.41 -20.63 10.63
C THR A 61 13.57 -21.13 11.49
N SER A 62 13.48 -20.97 12.80
CA SER A 62 14.28 -21.81 13.69
C SER A 62 13.50 -21.99 14.98
N ASN A 63 12.83 -23.14 15.12
CA ASN A 63 12.41 -23.78 16.38
C ASN A 63 11.58 -25.05 16.06
N ASN A 64 12.19 -26.08 15.45
CA ASN A 64 11.82 -27.47 15.74
C ASN A 64 12.87 -28.47 15.21
N SER A 65 13.70 -29.01 16.11
CA SER A 65 14.23 -30.37 16.04
C SER A 65 14.82 -30.69 17.42
N ILE A 66 13.97 -31.26 18.29
CA ILE A 66 14.38 -32.11 19.41
C ILE A 66 14.59 -33.52 18.84
#